data_AF-A0A8C6DJ13-F1
#
_entry.id   AF-A0A8C6DJ13-F1
#
_cell.length_a   1.000
_cell.length_b   1.000
_cell.length_c   1.000
_cell.angle_alpha   90.00
_cell.angle_beta   90.00
_cell.angle_gamma   90.00
#
_symmetry.space_group_name_H-M   'P 1'
#
loop_
_entity.id
_entity.type
_entity.pdbx_description
1 polymer ?
#
loop_
_entity_poly.entity_id
_entity_poly.type
_entity_poly.pdbx_seq_one_letter_code
_entity_poly.pdbx_strand_id
1 'polypeptide(L)'
;MVIGRLRSDDIYNQVSAYPLPEHRSTARANQAAMLYVILYFEPSILHTHQAKMREIVDKYFPDIWVISIYMGITVNLADAWEPHKAAKTALNNTLDLSNVREQASRYASVSERVHAQVQQFLKGYLREELVLDNFPRLLNCLRDGNVAIRWLMLHTADSARDPNNKRLRQIKDQILTDSRYNPKILFQLLLDTAQFEFILKEMFKHMLSEKQAKWEHYKKEGSERMTELADVFSGVKLLTRVEKNENLQAWFREISKQILLLNYDDSTAAGRKTAANSGFGRGSRISPEVLITMQIIGDLSFAWQLIDSFTSIMQESIRVNPSMKGVADYSRKHVYFPSKDHKASDPRYH
;
A
#
# COMPACT_ATOMS: atom_id res chain seq x y z
N MET A 1 3.07 30.95 5.40
CA MET A 1 1.97 30.17 6.00
C MET A 1 1.88 28.74 5.46
N VAL A 2 1.92 28.53 4.13
CA VAL A 2 1.81 27.20 3.50
C VAL A 2 2.98 26.25 3.82
N ILE A 3 4.24 26.72 3.73
CA ILE A 3 5.43 25.91 4.08
C ILE A 3 5.38 25.42 5.53
N GLY A 4 4.86 26.24 6.45
CA GLY A 4 4.69 25.85 7.86
C GLY A 4 3.73 24.67 7.99
N ARG A 5 2.56 24.75 7.35
CA ARG A 5 1.55 23.68 7.34
C ARG A 5 2.08 22.40 6.71
N LEU A 6 2.71 22.50 5.53
CA LEU A 6 3.36 21.37 4.87
C LEU A 6 4.49 20.75 5.66
N ARG A 7 5.08 21.47 6.62
CA ARG A 7 6.11 20.92 7.51
C ARG A 7 5.55 20.32 8.78
N SER A 8 4.37 20.71 9.24
CA SER A 8 3.82 20.30 10.54
C SER A 8 2.76 19.21 10.41
N ASP A 9 1.85 19.34 9.45
CA ASP A 9 0.63 18.55 9.35
C ASP A 9 0.82 17.35 8.40
N ASP A 10 0.03 16.28 8.54
CA ASP A 10 -0.11 15.22 7.52
C ASP A 10 -1.30 15.56 6.61
N ILE A 11 -1.06 16.42 5.62
CA ILE A 11 -2.13 17.05 4.83
C ILE A 11 -2.91 16.00 4.01
N TYR A 12 -2.25 14.90 3.65
CA TYR A 12 -2.83 13.83 2.85
C TYR A 12 -3.38 12.67 3.69
N ASN A 13 -3.22 12.71 5.03
CA ASN A 13 -3.61 11.63 5.95
C ASN A 13 -3.10 10.25 5.48
N GLN A 14 -1.89 10.20 4.90
CA GLN A 14 -1.31 8.97 4.37
C GLN A 14 -0.55 8.18 5.42
N VAL A 15 -0.16 8.80 6.55
CA VAL A 15 0.65 8.14 7.57
C VAL A 15 -0.06 6.93 8.18
N SER A 16 -1.40 6.97 8.33
CA SER A 16 -2.16 5.82 8.85
C SER A 16 -2.12 4.60 7.91
N ALA A 17 -1.91 4.80 6.61
CA ALA A 17 -1.75 3.72 5.65
C ALA A 17 -0.37 3.05 5.73
N TYR A 18 0.62 3.68 6.37
CA TYR A 18 2.01 3.25 6.49
C TYR A 18 2.48 3.26 7.96
N PRO A 19 2.08 2.25 8.77
CA PRO A 19 2.34 2.25 10.21
C PRO A 19 3.81 1.97 10.57
N LEU A 20 4.60 1.42 9.65
CA LEU A 20 6.00 1.09 9.88
C LEU A 20 6.88 2.35 9.74
N PRO A 21 7.73 2.69 10.73
CA PRO A 21 8.65 3.84 10.65
C PRO A 21 9.50 3.83 9.38
N GLU A 22 9.85 2.64 8.91
CA GLU A 22 10.56 2.32 7.68
C GLU A 22 9.91 2.88 6.40
N HIS A 23 8.60 3.13 6.43
CA HIS A 23 7.81 3.58 5.27
C HIS A 23 7.56 5.09 5.29
N ARG A 24 8.09 5.80 6.29
CA ARG A 24 7.83 7.23 6.56
C ARG A 24 8.01 8.12 5.33
N SER A 25 9.07 7.91 4.56
CA SER A 25 9.37 8.75 3.40
C SER A 25 8.41 8.50 2.24
N THR A 26 8.00 7.26 2.02
CA THR A 26 6.92 6.93 1.07
C THR A 26 5.58 7.52 1.51
N ALA A 27 5.23 7.39 2.79
CA ALA A 27 4.00 7.92 3.35
C ALA A 27 3.87 9.45 3.20
N ARG A 28 5.00 10.15 3.10
CA ARG A 28 5.06 11.61 2.94
C ARG A 28 5.41 12.04 1.54
N ALA A 29 5.53 11.13 0.57
CA ALA A 29 6.12 11.43 -0.73
C ALA A 29 5.34 12.51 -1.50
N ASN A 30 4.00 12.49 -1.46
CA ASN A 30 3.17 13.51 -2.11
C ASN A 30 3.35 14.88 -1.45
N GLN A 31 3.42 14.91 -0.12
CA GLN A 31 3.68 16.14 0.64
C GLN A 31 5.10 16.66 0.41
N ALA A 32 6.07 15.76 0.32
CA ALA A 32 7.47 16.07 0.03
C ALA A 32 7.62 16.68 -1.38
N ALA A 33 6.92 16.14 -2.37
CA ALA A 33 6.88 16.66 -3.73
C ALA A 33 6.28 18.09 -3.77
N MET A 34 5.18 18.34 -3.06
CA MET A 34 4.64 19.69 -2.92
C MET A 34 5.61 20.65 -2.23
N LEU A 35 6.24 20.18 -1.14
CA LEU A 35 7.19 20.98 -0.39
C LEU A 35 8.39 21.38 -1.25
N TYR A 36 8.91 20.44 -2.07
CA TYR A 36 9.95 20.72 -3.05
C TYR A 36 9.54 21.86 -3.99
N VAL A 37 8.35 21.80 -4.60
CA VAL A 37 7.86 22.85 -5.52
C VAL A 37 7.72 24.19 -4.80
N ILE A 38 7.11 24.20 -3.62
CA ILE A 38 6.79 25.43 -2.88
C ILE A 38 8.05 26.12 -2.35
N LEU A 39 9.13 25.39 -2.08
CA LEU A 39 10.40 25.98 -1.66
C LEU A 39 10.99 26.96 -2.70
N TYR A 40 10.71 26.77 -4.00
CA TYR A 40 11.16 27.71 -5.04
C TYR A 40 10.42 29.06 -5.00
N PHE A 41 9.25 29.12 -4.35
CA PHE A 41 8.57 30.39 -4.10
C PHE A 41 9.12 31.15 -2.89
N GLU A 42 10.03 30.53 -2.12
CA GLU A 42 10.76 31.20 -1.05
C GLU A 42 12.26 30.87 -1.09
N PRO A 43 13.00 31.38 -2.10
CA PRO A 43 14.39 31.00 -2.37
C PRO A 43 15.35 31.26 -1.20
N SER A 44 15.03 32.22 -0.33
CA SER A 44 15.83 32.51 0.87
C SER A 44 15.98 31.26 1.76
N ILE A 45 14.98 30.38 1.81
CA ILE A 45 15.06 29.13 2.56
C ILE A 45 16.11 28.20 1.95
N LEU A 46 16.06 28.01 0.63
CA LEU A 46 16.98 27.17 -0.13
C LEU A 46 18.45 27.66 -0.05
N HIS A 47 18.68 28.98 -0.01
CA HIS A 47 20.02 29.55 0.00
C HIS A 47 20.62 29.78 1.39
N THR A 48 19.83 30.27 2.36
CA THR A 48 20.37 30.85 3.60
C THR A 48 19.90 30.15 4.88
N HIS A 49 18.71 29.54 4.91
CA HIS A 49 18.14 28.99 6.14
C HIS A 49 18.57 27.54 6.39
N GLN A 50 19.82 27.35 6.86
CA GLN A 50 20.42 26.03 7.08
C GLN A 50 19.61 25.13 8.02
N ALA A 51 19.21 25.63 9.19
CA ALA A 51 18.45 24.84 10.17
C ALA A 51 17.09 24.39 9.61
N LYS A 52 16.38 25.28 8.90
CA LYS A 52 15.09 24.96 8.29
C LYS A 52 15.24 23.91 7.18
N MET A 53 16.26 24.04 6.33
CA MET A 53 16.53 23.03 5.29
C MET A 53 16.95 21.69 5.87
N ARG A 54 17.76 21.68 6.95
CA ARG A 54 18.13 20.45 7.66
C ARG A 54 16.91 19.70 8.15
N GLU A 55 16.02 20.40 8.87
CA GLU A 55 14.77 19.81 9.36
C GLU A 55 13.89 19.27 8.23
N ILE A 56 13.78 20.00 7.11
CA ILE A 56 13.03 19.55 5.93
C ILE A 56 13.63 18.26 5.36
N VAL A 57 14.94 18.21 5.14
CA VAL A 57 15.60 17.03 4.58
C VAL A 57 15.49 15.83 5.52
N ASP A 58 15.72 16.02 6.81
CA ASP A 58 15.58 14.95 7.82
C ASP A 58 14.16 14.39 7.93
N LYS A 59 13.17 15.23 7.63
CA LYS A 59 11.76 14.88 7.76
C LYS A 59 11.20 14.19 6.50
N TYR A 60 11.62 14.63 5.32
CA TYR A 60 10.99 14.28 4.04
C TYR A 60 11.92 13.55 3.05
N PHE A 61 13.24 13.71 3.18
CA PHE A 61 14.24 13.21 2.24
C PHE A 61 15.43 12.48 2.92
N PRO A 62 15.24 11.68 4.00
CA PRO A 62 16.38 11.02 4.66
C PRO A 62 16.98 9.87 3.82
N ASP A 63 16.16 9.21 3.02
CA ASP A 63 16.45 8.01 2.21
C ASP A 63 15.93 8.12 0.77
N ILE A 64 15.33 9.26 0.40
CA ILE A 64 14.79 9.54 -0.94
C ILE A 64 15.33 10.89 -1.43
N TRP A 65 16.13 10.86 -2.49
CA TRP A 65 16.63 12.07 -3.17
C TRP A 65 16.27 12.12 -4.65
N VAL A 66 15.72 11.03 -5.20
CA VAL A 66 15.02 11.05 -6.48
C VAL A 66 13.53 10.99 -6.20
N ILE A 67 12.83 12.08 -6.52
CA ILE A 67 11.40 12.23 -6.28
C ILE A 67 10.62 12.24 -7.59
N SER A 68 9.30 12.06 -7.49
CA SER A 68 8.37 12.25 -8.59
C SER A 68 7.45 13.42 -8.25
N ILE A 69 7.35 14.37 -9.18
CA ILE A 69 6.40 15.49 -9.12
C ILE A 69 5.32 15.28 -10.18
N TYR A 70 4.45 16.28 -10.36
CA TYR A 70 3.31 16.28 -11.28
C TYR A 70 3.51 15.42 -12.55
N MET A 71 2.55 14.54 -12.83
CA MET A 71 2.54 13.64 -14.00
C MET A 71 3.76 12.72 -14.13
N GLY A 72 4.35 12.31 -13.00
CA GLY A 72 5.44 11.33 -12.98
C GLY A 72 6.79 11.89 -13.38
N ILE A 73 6.94 13.22 -13.46
CA ILE A 73 8.22 13.86 -13.77
C ILE A 73 9.19 13.57 -12.63
N THR A 74 10.32 12.93 -12.93
CA THR A 74 11.34 12.65 -11.94
C THR A 74 12.28 13.83 -11.74
N VAL A 75 12.64 14.07 -10.49
CA VAL A 75 13.59 15.12 -10.11
C VAL A 75 14.63 14.53 -9.19
N ASN A 76 15.90 14.70 -9.54
CA ASN A 76 17.02 14.43 -8.66
C ASN A 76 17.33 15.68 -7.83
N LEU A 77 17.09 15.60 -6.53
CA LEU A 77 17.28 16.73 -5.62
C LEU A 77 18.74 17.17 -5.55
N ALA A 78 19.69 16.25 -5.75
CA ALA A 78 21.11 16.58 -5.74
C ALA A 78 21.48 17.53 -6.89
N ASP A 79 20.88 17.37 -8.06
CA ASP A 79 21.04 18.28 -9.20
C ASP A 79 20.21 19.55 -9.01
N ALA A 80 18.92 19.39 -8.67
CA ALA A 80 17.98 20.51 -8.55
C ALA A 80 18.37 21.51 -7.46
N TRP A 81 19.05 21.06 -6.40
CA TRP A 81 19.51 21.90 -5.30
C TRP A 81 21.00 22.24 -5.34
N GLU A 82 21.72 21.87 -6.39
CA GLU A 82 23.15 22.20 -6.54
C GLU A 82 23.45 23.72 -6.41
N PRO A 83 22.62 24.64 -6.97
CA PRO A 83 22.82 26.09 -6.81
C PRO A 83 22.45 26.63 -5.41
N HIS A 84 21.80 25.83 -4.57
CA HIS A 84 21.15 26.26 -3.33
C HIS A 84 21.95 25.80 -2.10
N LYS A 85 22.82 26.66 -1.57
CA LYS A 85 23.80 26.31 -0.52
C LYS A 85 23.21 25.61 0.71
N ALA A 86 22.13 26.13 1.30
CA ALA A 86 21.51 25.52 2.49
C ALA A 86 20.87 24.16 2.17
N ALA A 87 20.19 24.06 1.03
CA ALA A 87 19.56 22.83 0.57
C ALA A 87 20.58 21.73 0.24
N LYS A 88 21.61 22.07 -0.53
CA LYS A 88 22.75 21.19 -0.85
C LYS A 88 23.42 20.66 0.41
N THR A 89 23.70 21.53 1.37
CA THR A 89 24.33 21.14 2.64
C THR A 89 23.44 20.19 3.44
N ALA A 90 22.13 20.44 3.47
CA ALA A 90 21.18 19.57 4.15
C ALA A 90 21.10 18.16 3.51
N LEU A 91 21.23 18.04 2.19
CA LEU A 91 21.22 16.74 1.50
C LEU A 91 22.48 15.88 1.71
N ASN A 92 23.58 16.43 2.21
CA ASN A 92 24.84 15.68 2.29
C ASN A 92 24.73 14.36 3.06
N ASN A 93 23.96 14.32 4.16
CA ASN A 93 23.77 13.09 4.93
C ASN A 93 22.91 12.06 4.19
N THR A 94 21.92 12.52 3.42
CA THR A 94 21.09 11.64 2.57
C THR A 94 21.96 11.00 1.48
N LEU A 95 22.87 11.79 0.89
CA LEU A 95 23.77 11.37 -0.20
C LEU A 95 25.10 10.81 0.31
N ASP A 96 25.23 10.54 1.60
CA ASP A 96 26.41 9.90 2.15
C ASP A 96 26.50 8.46 1.64
N LEU A 97 27.70 8.01 1.25
CA LEU A 97 27.89 6.70 0.63
C LEU A 97 27.49 5.54 1.55
N SER A 98 27.63 5.70 2.88
CA SER A 98 27.18 4.69 3.83
C SER A 98 25.66 4.58 3.85
N ASN A 99 24.95 5.72 3.85
CA ASN A 99 23.49 5.74 3.79
C ASN A 99 22.98 5.18 2.44
N VAL A 100 23.59 5.59 1.32
CA VAL A 100 23.24 5.08 -0.02
C VAL A 100 23.35 3.54 -0.06
N ARG A 101 24.47 3.00 0.44
CA ARG A 101 24.70 1.55 0.50
C ARG A 101 23.69 0.86 1.41
N GLU A 102 23.40 1.43 2.58
CA GLU A 102 22.43 0.91 3.53
C GLU A 102 21.04 0.80 2.89
N GLN A 103 20.55 1.89 2.27
CA GLN A 103 19.23 1.90 1.64
C GLN A 103 19.18 0.93 0.45
N ALA A 104 20.18 0.95 -0.43
CA ALA A 104 20.22 0.04 -1.58
C ALA A 104 20.22 -1.45 -1.15
N SER A 105 21.04 -1.81 -0.16
CA SER A 105 21.10 -3.17 0.39
C SER A 105 19.78 -3.57 1.05
N ARG A 106 19.18 -2.65 1.82
CA ARG A 106 17.88 -2.86 2.46
C ARG A 106 16.79 -3.15 1.43
N TYR A 107 16.70 -2.36 0.37
CA TYR A 107 15.71 -2.60 -0.68
C TYR A 107 15.98 -3.88 -1.48
N ALA A 108 17.24 -4.31 -1.64
CA ALA A 108 17.54 -5.62 -2.20
C ALA A 108 16.94 -6.75 -1.33
N SER A 109 17.18 -6.70 -0.01
CA SER A 109 16.66 -7.72 0.92
C SER A 109 15.14 -7.70 1.01
N VAL A 110 14.52 -6.51 1.05
CA VAL A 110 13.06 -6.38 1.08
C VAL A 110 12.44 -6.91 -0.21
N SER A 111 12.98 -6.56 -1.37
CA SER A 111 12.47 -7.05 -2.66
C SER A 111 12.54 -8.56 -2.80
N GLU A 112 13.65 -9.20 -2.38
CA GLU A 112 13.76 -10.67 -2.39
C GLU A 112 12.73 -11.32 -1.47
N ARG A 113 12.59 -10.81 -0.24
CA ARG A 113 11.62 -11.32 0.74
C ARG A 113 10.18 -11.19 0.23
N VAL A 114 9.81 -10.00 -0.25
CA VAL A 114 8.46 -9.72 -0.73
C VAL A 114 8.15 -10.54 -1.97
N HIS A 115 9.09 -10.64 -2.92
CA HIS A 115 8.90 -11.44 -4.12
C HIS A 115 8.57 -12.91 -3.75
N ALA A 116 9.31 -13.50 -2.82
CA ALA A 116 9.03 -14.86 -2.33
C ALA A 116 7.67 -14.98 -1.65
N GLN A 117 7.29 -14.00 -0.81
CA GLN A 117 5.99 -13.99 -0.12
C GLN A 117 4.82 -13.84 -1.09
N VAL A 118 4.90 -12.91 -2.03
CA VAL A 118 3.88 -12.69 -3.06
C VAL A 118 3.71 -13.95 -3.91
N GLN A 119 4.80 -14.55 -4.36
CA GLN A 119 4.75 -15.82 -5.10
C GLN A 119 4.10 -16.95 -4.28
N GLN A 120 4.38 -17.04 -2.97
CA GLN A 120 3.72 -18.00 -2.10
C GLN A 120 2.20 -17.75 -2.02
N PHE A 121 1.77 -16.50 -1.88
CA PHE A 121 0.35 -16.15 -1.81
C PHE A 121 -0.38 -16.42 -3.14
N LEU A 122 0.25 -16.10 -4.27
CA LEU A 122 -0.32 -16.36 -5.59
C LEU A 122 -0.45 -17.85 -5.89
N LYS A 123 0.52 -18.69 -5.46
CA LYS A 123 0.48 -20.15 -5.64
C LYS A 123 -0.48 -20.86 -4.68
N GLY A 124 -0.68 -20.32 -3.49
CA GLY A 124 -1.40 -20.98 -2.39
C GLY A 124 -2.93 -20.96 -2.46
N TYR A 125 -3.53 -20.36 -3.49
CA TYR A 125 -4.96 -20.02 -3.57
C TYR A 125 -5.43 -19.25 -2.33
N LEU A 126 -5.38 -17.92 -2.38
CA LEU A 126 -5.97 -17.07 -1.33
C LEU A 126 -7.46 -17.43 -1.16
N ARG A 127 -7.85 -17.87 0.04
CA ARG A 127 -9.23 -18.14 0.44
C ARG A 127 -9.69 -17.11 1.48
N GLU A 128 -11.00 -16.85 1.56
CA GLU A 128 -11.55 -15.84 2.49
C GLU A 128 -11.08 -16.07 3.93
N GLU A 129 -11.10 -17.31 4.41
CA GLU A 129 -10.64 -17.69 5.75
C GLU A 129 -9.17 -17.33 5.99
N LEU A 130 -8.30 -17.66 5.01
CA LEU A 130 -6.88 -17.35 5.09
C LEU A 130 -6.63 -15.85 5.13
N VAL A 131 -7.39 -15.09 4.34
CA VAL A 131 -7.31 -13.62 4.30
C VAL A 131 -7.74 -13.02 5.63
N LEU A 132 -8.86 -13.48 6.21
CA LEU A 132 -9.36 -13.04 7.51
C LEU A 132 -8.35 -13.32 8.64
N ASP A 133 -7.71 -14.47 8.62
CA ASP A 133 -6.78 -14.90 9.67
C ASP A 133 -5.39 -14.25 9.53
N ASN A 134 -4.97 -13.90 8.32
CA ASN A 134 -3.62 -13.38 8.03
C ASN A 134 -3.60 -11.93 7.51
N PHE A 135 -4.71 -11.20 7.63
CA PHE A 135 -4.86 -9.87 7.04
C PHE A 135 -3.69 -8.89 7.31
N PRO A 136 -3.18 -8.72 8.55
CA PRO A 136 -2.07 -7.81 8.79
C PRO A 136 -0.80 -8.19 8.01
N ARG A 137 -0.52 -9.49 7.89
CA ARG A 137 0.62 -10.01 7.13
C ARG A 137 0.47 -9.73 5.63
N LEU A 138 -0.73 -9.90 5.08
CA LEU A 138 -1.02 -9.64 3.67
C LEU A 138 -0.85 -8.16 3.32
N LEU A 139 -1.41 -7.26 4.14
CA LEU A 139 -1.23 -5.82 3.92
C LEU A 139 0.22 -5.36 4.10
N ASN A 140 0.95 -5.90 5.08
CA ASN A 140 2.36 -5.55 5.25
C ASN A 140 3.21 -6.01 4.08
N CYS A 141 2.94 -7.20 3.52
CA CYS A 141 3.58 -7.66 2.29
C CYS A 141 3.32 -6.70 1.13
N LEU A 142 2.06 -6.26 0.95
CA LEU A 142 1.68 -5.31 -0.11
C LEU A 142 2.37 -3.94 0.08
N ARG A 143 2.43 -3.43 1.31
CA ARG A 143 3.15 -2.19 1.65
C ARG A 143 4.62 -2.29 1.33
N ASP A 144 5.30 -3.31 1.84
CA ASP A 144 6.73 -3.52 1.61
C ASP A 144 7.04 -3.63 0.12
N GLY A 145 6.17 -4.34 -0.63
CA GLY A 145 6.27 -4.47 -2.09
C GLY A 145 6.21 -3.12 -2.79
N ASN A 146 5.13 -2.36 -2.59
CA ASN A 146 4.95 -1.09 -3.28
C ASN A 146 5.97 -0.02 -2.83
N VAL A 147 6.40 -0.03 -1.56
CA VAL A 147 7.48 0.84 -1.05
C VAL A 147 8.82 0.50 -1.72
N ALA A 148 9.16 -0.79 -1.85
CA ALA A 148 10.39 -1.21 -2.50
C ALA A 148 10.38 -0.95 -4.02
N ILE A 149 9.27 -1.27 -4.69
CA ILE A 149 9.07 -0.97 -6.12
C ILE A 149 9.24 0.53 -6.37
N ARG A 150 8.60 1.39 -5.56
CA ARG A 150 8.73 2.85 -5.70
C ARG A 150 10.17 3.30 -5.58
N TRP A 151 10.86 2.87 -4.53
CA TRP A 151 12.24 3.31 -4.30
C TRP A 151 13.16 2.87 -5.43
N LEU A 152 13.06 1.61 -5.86
CA LEU A 152 13.88 1.05 -6.94
C LEU A 152 13.57 1.73 -8.28
N MET A 153 12.30 1.89 -8.65
CA MET A 153 11.93 2.57 -9.91
C MET A 153 12.47 4.00 -9.97
N LEU A 154 12.37 4.77 -8.88
CA LEU A 154 12.87 6.15 -8.83
C LEU A 154 14.40 6.20 -8.90
N HIS A 155 15.11 5.46 -8.05
CA HIS A 155 16.56 5.58 -7.90
C HIS A 155 17.36 4.87 -9.01
N THR A 156 16.70 4.03 -9.82
CA THR A 156 17.33 3.38 -10.99
C THR A 156 16.93 4.01 -12.32
N ALA A 157 15.95 4.92 -12.32
CA ALA A 157 15.50 5.63 -13.52
C ALA A 157 16.64 6.39 -14.22
N ASP A 158 16.69 6.32 -15.55
CA ASP A 158 17.62 7.12 -16.35
C ASP A 158 17.16 8.57 -16.52
N SER A 159 15.87 8.85 -16.40
CA SER A 159 15.31 10.22 -16.49
C SER A 159 15.78 11.14 -15.37
N ALA A 160 16.18 10.59 -14.22
CA ALA A 160 16.69 11.35 -13.08
C ALA A 160 18.23 11.54 -13.09
N ARG A 161 18.88 11.26 -14.23
CA ARG A 161 20.33 11.27 -14.38
C ARG A 161 20.79 12.48 -15.18
N ASP A 162 21.67 13.30 -14.60
CA ASP A 162 22.56 14.16 -15.38
C ASP A 162 23.81 13.36 -15.82
N PRO A 163 24.01 13.09 -17.13
CA PRO A 163 25.19 12.38 -17.62
C PRO A 163 26.51 13.13 -17.39
N ASN A 164 26.45 14.45 -17.17
CA ASN A 164 27.64 15.26 -16.93
C ASN A 164 28.11 15.20 -15.47
N ASN A 165 27.22 14.89 -14.52
CA ASN A 165 27.53 14.84 -13.11
C ASN A 165 28.22 13.51 -12.71
N LYS A 166 29.56 13.54 -12.56
CA LYS A 166 30.36 12.35 -12.19
C LYS A 166 29.96 11.75 -10.84
N ARG A 167 29.66 12.57 -9.83
CA ARG A 167 29.30 12.10 -8.48
C ARG A 167 27.98 11.32 -8.49
N LEU A 168 26.97 11.84 -9.19
CA LEU A 168 25.66 11.18 -9.23
C LEU A 168 25.67 9.90 -10.07
N ARG A 169 26.54 9.82 -11.08
CA ARG A 169 26.80 8.55 -11.77
C ARG A 169 27.36 7.50 -10.81
N GLN A 170 28.36 7.85 -10.01
CA GLN A 170 28.93 6.93 -9.02
C GLN A 170 27.88 6.48 -7.99
N ILE A 171 27.05 7.40 -7.49
CA ILE A 171 25.96 7.06 -6.57
C ILE A 171 24.97 6.10 -7.25
N LYS A 172 24.58 6.36 -8.50
CA LYS A 172 23.68 5.47 -9.25
C LYS A 172 24.31 4.09 -9.46
N ASP A 173 25.56 4.01 -9.89
CA ASP A 173 26.26 2.74 -10.12
C ASP A 173 26.37 1.91 -8.82
N GLN A 174 26.60 2.59 -7.69
CA GLN A 174 26.57 1.97 -6.36
C GLN A 174 25.17 1.43 -6.03
N ILE A 175 24.10 2.21 -6.27
CA ILE A 175 22.71 1.74 -6.08
C ILE A 175 22.45 0.49 -6.92
N LEU A 176 22.79 0.51 -8.21
CA LEU A 176 22.55 -0.62 -9.10
C LEU A 176 23.26 -1.89 -8.62
N THR A 177 24.46 -1.75 -8.07
CA THR A 177 25.27 -2.85 -7.56
C THR A 177 24.72 -3.36 -6.23
N ASP A 178 24.57 -2.49 -5.22
CA ASP A 178 24.15 -2.87 -3.86
C ASP A 178 22.70 -3.31 -3.81
N SER A 179 21.84 -2.76 -4.68
CA SER A 179 20.45 -3.19 -4.79
C SER A 179 20.30 -4.49 -5.58
N ARG A 180 21.39 -5.03 -6.14
CA ARG A 180 21.41 -6.19 -7.07
C ARG A 180 20.39 -6.00 -8.20
N TYR A 181 20.37 -4.80 -8.77
CA TYR A 181 19.33 -4.38 -9.70
C TYR A 181 19.28 -5.27 -10.95
N ASN A 182 18.09 -5.75 -11.27
CA ASN A 182 17.79 -6.37 -12.54
C ASN A 182 16.41 -5.88 -13.02
N PRO A 183 16.31 -5.21 -14.19
CA PRO A 183 15.06 -4.63 -14.64
C PRO A 183 13.99 -5.69 -14.93
N LYS A 184 14.37 -6.91 -15.33
CA LYS A 184 13.42 -8.02 -15.54
C LYS A 184 12.85 -8.53 -14.21
N ILE A 185 13.67 -8.60 -13.17
CA ILE A 185 13.23 -9.01 -11.83
C ILE A 185 12.32 -7.94 -11.20
N LEU A 186 12.70 -6.66 -11.31
CA LEU A 186 11.84 -5.57 -10.82
C LEU A 186 10.50 -5.54 -11.55
N PHE A 187 10.50 -5.76 -12.87
CA PHE A 187 9.27 -5.85 -13.64
C PHE A 187 8.40 -7.04 -13.20
N GLN A 188 8.99 -8.21 -12.95
CA GLN A 188 8.26 -9.36 -12.46
C GLN A 188 7.66 -9.09 -11.06
N LEU A 189 8.44 -8.48 -10.15
CA LEU A 189 7.96 -8.09 -8.83
C LEU A 189 6.78 -7.11 -8.94
N LEU A 190 6.83 -6.15 -9.86
CA LEU A 190 5.73 -5.22 -10.13
C LEU A 190 4.45 -5.98 -10.56
N LEU A 191 4.57 -6.90 -11.52
CA LEU A 191 3.44 -7.69 -12.00
C LEU A 191 2.84 -8.58 -10.92
N ASP A 192 3.69 -9.30 -10.18
CA ASP A 192 3.25 -10.19 -9.11
C ASP A 192 2.56 -9.41 -7.99
N THR A 193 3.11 -8.26 -7.61
CA THR A 193 2.54 -7.39 -6.57
C THR A 193 1.19 -6.82 -7.03
N ALA A 194 1.07 -6.38 -8.28
CA ALA A 194 -0.19 -5.89 -8.84
C ALA A 194 -1.25 -6.99 -8.93
N GLN A 195 -0.87 -8.21 -9.32
CA GLN A 195 -1.78 -9.36 -9.33
C GLN A 195 -2.25 -9.71 -7.92
N PHE A 196 -1.33 -9.73 -6.95
CA PHE A 196 -1.65 -9.98 -5.56
C PHE A 196 -2.59 -8.91 -4.98
N GLU A 197 -2.31 -7.63 -5.26
CA GLU A 197 -3.18 -6.52 -4.87
C GLU A 197 -4.59 -6.69 -5.42
N PHE A 198 -4.71 -7.02 -6.72
CA PHE A 198 -6.00 -7.22 -7.36
C PHE A 198 -6.82 -8.30 -6.68
N ILE A 199 -6.24 -9.51 -6.55
CA ILE A 199 -6.93 -10.66 -5.95
C ILE A 199 -7.37 -10.30 -4.53
N LEU A 200 -6.48 -9.72 -3.74
CA LEU A 200 -6.79 -9.32 -2.36
C LEU A 200 -7.92 -8.28 -2.32
N LYS A 201 -7.91 -7.29 -3.22
CA LYS A 201 -8.92 -6.22 -3.31
C LYS A 201 -10.28 -6.78 -3.68
N GLU A 202 -10.35 -7.69 -4.66
CA GLU A 202 -11.62 -8.31 -5.06
C GLU A 202 -12.19 -9.19 -3.95
N MET A 203 -11.35 -9.94 -3.23
CA MET A 203 -11.79 -10.70 -2.06
C MET A 203 -12.36 -9.78 -0.96
N PHE A 204 -11.71 -8.64 -0.70
CA PHE A 204 -12.24 -7.67 0.26
C PHE A 204 -13.56 -7.05 -0.17
N LYS A 205 -13.71 -6.69 -1.44
CA LYS A 205 -14.98 -6.19 -1.99
C LYS A 205 -16.08 -7.24 -1.86
N HIS A 206 -15.80 -8.49 -2.21
CA HIS A 206 -16.73 -9.60 -2.09
C HIS A 206 -17.18 -9.78 -0.63
N MET A 207 -16.23 -9.95 0.29
CA MET A 207 -16.53 -10.13 1.72
C MET A 207 -17.28 -8.93 2.32
N LEU A 208 -16.99 -7.70 1.89
CA LEU A 208 -17.73 -6.51 2.32
C LEU A 208 -19.17 -6.52 1.82
N SER A 209 -19.40 -6.91 0.56
CA SER A 209 -20.73 -6.95 -0.04
C SER A 209 -21.63 -8.00 0.62
N GLU A 210 -21.07 -9.14 1.05
CA GLU A 210 -21.81 -10.21 1.72
C GLU A 210 -21.90 -10.03 3.25
N LYS A 211 -21.16 -9.08 3.82
CA LYS A 211 -20.99 -8.95 5.28
C LYS A 211 -22.32 -8.87 6.03
N GLN A 212 -23.23 -8.02 5.56
CA GLN A 212 -24.53 -7.83 6.22
C GLN A 212 -25.41 -9.07 6.08
N ALA A 213 -25.46 -9.68 4.89
CA ALA A 213 -26.22 -10.90 4.65
C ALA A 213 -25.73 -12.08 5.51
N LYS A 214 -24.41 -12.28 5.59
CA LYS A 214 -23.78 -13.29 6.47
C LYS A 214 -24.08 -13.01 7.95
N TRP A 215 -24.04 -11.75 8.37
CA TRP A 215 -24.37 -11.37 9.75
C TRP A 215 -25.82 -11.69 10.12
N GLU A 216 -26.78 -11.33 9.27
CA GLU A 216 -28.21 -11.63 9.49
C GLU A 216 -28.47 -13.15 9.49
N HIS A 217 -27.80 -13.88 8.60
CA HIS A 217 -27.89 -15.34 8.55
C HIS A 217 -27.41 -15.97 9.87
N TYR A 218 -26.22 -15.60 10.37
CA TYR A 218 -25.71 -16.13 11.63
C TYR A 218 -26.50 -15.68 12.85
N LYS A 219 -27.08 -14.47 12.84
CA LYS A 219 -28.00 -14.01 13.88
C LYS A 219 -29.24 -14.88 13.94
N LYS A 220 -29.85 -15.17 12.78
CA LYS A 220 -31.01 -16.06 12.67
C LYS A 220 -30.65 -17.48 13.13
N GLU A 221 -29.61 -18.07 12.57
CA GLU A 221 -29.17 -19.43 12.89
C GLU A 221 -28.82 -19.57 14.39
N GLY A 222 -28.12 -18.60 14.97
CA GLY A 222 -27.80 -18.57 16.39
C GLY A 222 -29.05 -18.56 17.27
N SER A 223 -30.06 -17.74 16.91
CA SER A 223 -31.33 -17.70 17.62
C SER A 223 -32.12 -19.01 17.49
N GLU A 224 -32.15 -19.61 16.29
CA GLU A 224 -32.83 -20.89 16.03
C GLU A 224 -32.19 -22.01 16.85
N ARG A 225 -30.85 -22.12 16.86
CA ARG A 225 -30.12 -23.09 17.69
C ARG A 225 -30.39 -22.92 19.19
N MET A 226 -30.47 -21.69 19.69
CA MET A 226 -30.85 -21.44 21.09
C MET A 226 -32.28 -21.88 21.39
N THR A 227 -33.21 -21.67 20.44
CA THR A 227 -34.59 -22.14 20.58
C THR A 227 -34.67 -23.67 20.57
N GLU A 228 -33.94 -24.33 19.68
CA GLU A 228 -33.85 -25.79 19.63
C GLU A 228 -33.30 -26.39 20.93
N LEU A 229 -32.26 -25.77 21.51
CA LEU A 229 -31.72 -26.15 22.80
C LEU A 229 -32.75 -25.98 23.91
N ALA A 230 -33.51 -24.87 23.92
CA ALA A 230 -34.59 -24.69 24.88
C ALA A 230 -35.65 -25.79 24.77
N ASP A 231 -35.98 -26.21 23.55
CA ASP A 231 -36.95 -27.29 23.31
C ASP A 231 -36.43 -28.66 23.76
N VAL A 232 -35.12 -28.93 23.69
CA VAL A 232 -34.52 -30.15 24.25
C VAL A 232 -34.73 -30.21 25.77
N PHE A 233 -34.53 -29.09 26.48
CA PHE A 233 -34.74 -29.03 27.94
C PHE A 233 -36.20 -28.89 28.37
N SER A 234 -37.15 -28.75 27.43
CA SER A 234 -38.59 -28.65 27.73
C SER A 234 -39.23 -29.96 28.20
N GLY A 235 -38.58 -31.10 27.92
CA GLY A 235 -39.13 -32.44 28.17
C GLY A 235 -40.16 -32.92 27.13
N VAL A 236 -40.42 -32.14 26.06
CA VAL A 236 -41.41 -32.48 25.02
C VAL A 236 -40.81 -33.32 23.89
N LYS A 237 -39.50 -33.20 23.63
CA LYS A 237 -38.82 -33.99 22.58
C LYS A 237 -38.51 -35.41 23.06
N LEU A 238 -39.32 -36.37 22.60
CA LEU A 238 -39.30 -37.80 22.97
C LEU A 238 -38.01 -38.57 22.61
N LEU A 239 -37.12 -38.03 21.76
CA LEU A 239 -35.94 -38.72 21.23
C LEU A 239 -34.63 -38.38 21.95
N THR A 240 -34.64 -37.49 22.95
CA THR A 240 -33.43 -37.03 23.66
C THR A 240 -33.39 -37.55 25.10
N ARG A 241 -32.28 -38.17 25.52
CA ARG A 241 -32.04 -38.68 26.90
C ARG A 241 -31.79 -37.56 27.94
N VAL A 242 -32.29 -36.35 27.67
CA VAL A 242 -32.03 -35.16 28.48
C VAL A 242 -33.23 -34.93 29.40
N GLU A 243 -32.96 -34.76 30.70
CA GLU A 243 -34.00 -34.47 31.69
C GLU A 243 -34.56 -33.05 31.49
N LYS A 244 -35.86 -32.91 31.76
CA LYS A 244 -36.54 -31.61 31.72
C LYS A 244 -35.88 -30.65 32.71
N ASN A 245 -35.53 -29.45 32.25
CA ASN A 245 -34.97 -28.38 33.08
C ASN A 245 -35.56 -27.03 32.67
N GLU A 246 -36.51 -26.53 33.45
CA GLU A 246 -37.24 -25.28 33.16
C GLU A 246 -36.33 -24.05 33.22
N ASN A 247 -35.32 -24.06 34.10
CA ASN A 247 -34.36 -22.96 34.23
C ASN A 247 -33.50 -22.83 32.98
N LEU A 248 -32.96 -23.95 32.47
CA LEU A 248 -32.17 -23.96 31.24
C LEU A 248 -33.04 -23.62 30.02
N GLN A 249 -34.26 -24.15 29.95
CA GLN A 249 -35.21 -23.80 28.89
C GLN A 249 -35.48 -22.29 28.85
N ALA A 250 -35.78 -21.67 29.99
CA ALA A 250 -36.02 -20.24 30.08
C ALA A 250 -34.76 -19.43 29.72
N TRP A 251 -33.60 -19.87 30.20
CA TRP A 251 -32.31 -19.24 29.90
C TRP A 251 -32.01 -19.24 28.39
N PHE A 252 -32.08 -20.39 27.72
CA PHE A 252 -31.85 -20.49 26.27
C PHE A 252 -32.84 -19.64 25.46
N ARG A 253 -34.12 -19.59 25.87
CA ARG A 253 -35.12 -18.70 25.23
C ARG A 253 -34.76 -17.23 25.39
N GLU A 254 -34.26 -16.84 26.56
CA GLU A 254 -33.84 -15.47 26.78
C GLU A 254 -32.61 -15.13 25.93
N ILE A 255 -31.60 -16.00 25.86
CA ILE A 255 -30.45 -15.81 24.97
C ILE A 255 -30.88 -15.71 23.50
N SER A 256 -31.83 -16.51 23.03
CA SER A 256 -32.42 -16.38 21.68
C SER A 256 -33.00 -14.97 21.44
N LYS A 257 -33.81 -14.45 22.37
CA LYS A 257 -34.34 -13.08 22.26
C LYS A 257 -33.22 -12.04 22.23
N GLN A 258 -32.21 -12.17 23.08
CA GLN A 258 -31.06 -11.26 23.12
C GLN A 258 -30.28 -11.27 21.81
N ILE A 259 -30.09 -12.44 21.18
CA ILE A 259 -29.46 -12.56 19.84
C ILE A 259 -30.29 -11.79 18.80
N LEU A 260 -31.62 -11.91 18.83
CA LEU A 260 -32.51 -11.22 17.88
C LEU A 260 -32.51 -9.69 18.06
N LEU A 261 -32.17 -9.20 19.25
CA LEU A 261 -32.05 -7.76 19.54
C LEU A 261 -30.72 -7.15 19.05
N LEU A 262 -29.72 -7.96 18.68
CA LEU A 262 -28.47 -7.43 18.13
C LEU A 262 -28.74 -6.59 16.88
N ASN A 263 -27.98 -5.50 16.69
CA ASN A 263 -28.06 -4.63 15.52
C ASN A 263 -26.72 -4.64 14.75
N TYR A 264 -26.81 -4.69 13.42
CA TYR A 264 -25.66 -4.66 12.53
C TYR A 264 -24.87 -3.36 12.65
N ASP A 265 -25.54 -2.22 12.77
CA ASP A 265 -24.89 -0.90 12.85
C ASP A 265 -24.03 -0.75 14.12
N ASP A 266 -24.52 -1.29 15.24
CA ASP A 266 -23.78 -1.32 16.51
C ASP A 266 -22.56 -2.25 16.43
N SER A 267 -22.67 -3.36 15.68
CA SER A 267 -21.56 -4.29 15.45
C SER A 267 -20.42 -3.68 14.63
N THR A 268 -20.76 -2.76 13.70
CA THR A 268 -19.76 -2.01 12.91
C THR A 268 -19.15 -0.86 13.70
N ALA A 269 -19.90 -0.23 14.61
CA ALA A 269 -19.35 0.75 15.55
C ALA A 269 -18.41 0.11 16.57
N ALA A 270 -18.76 -1.07 17.09
CA ALA A 270 -17.92 -1.86 17.98
C ALA A 270 -16.65 -2.37 17.27
N GLY A 271 -16.78 -2.91 16.05
CA GLY A 271 -15.63 -3.35 15.23
C GLY A 271 -14.63 -2.23 14.90
N ARG A 272 -15.12 -1.01 14.66
CA ARG A 272 -14.28 0.19 14.48
C ARG A 272 -13.53 0.60 15.75
N LYS A 273 -14.11 0.39 16.94
CA LYS A 273 -13.45 0.67 18.24
C LYS A 273 -12.50 -0.45 18.70
N THR A 274 -12.80 -1.72 18.40
CA THR A 274 -11.97 -2.88 18.80
C THR A 274 -10.83 -3.19 17.84
N ALA A 275 -10.80 -2.61 16.64
CA ALA A 275 -9.61 -2.61 15.77
C ALA A 275 -8.37 -1.98 16.43
N ALA A 276 -8.55 -1.17 17.48
CA ALA A 276 -7.48 -0.58 18.28
C ALA A 276 -7.01 -1.48 19.44
N ASN A 277 -7.76 -2.49 19.88
CA ASN A 277 -7.36 -3.42 20.95
C ASN A 277 -8.29 -4.66 20.97
N SER A 278 -7.68 -5.85 20.84
CA SER A 278 -8.23 -7.21 21.08
C SER A 278 -9.13 -7.88 20.01
N GLY A 279 -8.58 -8.97 19.44
CA GLY A 279 -9.13 -10.33 19.55
C GLY A 279 -10.46 -10.73 18.89
N PHE A 280 -11.57 -10.00 19.05
CA PHE A 280 -12.90 -10.57 18.87
C PHE A 280 -13.61 -10.15 17.56
N GLY A 281 -14.12 -11.15 16.82
CA GLY A 281 -14.96 -11.01 15.61
C GLY A 281 -14.21 -11.11 14.28
N ARG A 282 -14.13 -12.32 13.68
CA ARG A 282 -13.49 -12.54 12.36
C ARG A 282 -14.09 -11.64 11.26
N GLY A 283 -15.42 -11.43 11.26
CA GLY A 283 -16.11 -10.54 10.30
C GLY A 283 -16.09 -9.05 10.67
N SER A 284 -15.87 -8.70 11.94
CA SER A 284 -15.86 -7.31 12.43
C SER A 284 -14.60 -6.54 12.00
N ARG A 285 -13.53 -7.25 11.61
CA ARG A 285 -12.24 -6.69 11.18
C ARG A 285 -12.24 -6.16 9.75
N ILE A 286 -13.19 -6.58 8.91
CA ILE A 286 -13.29 -6.07 7.54
C ILE A 286 -14.05 -4.76 7.55
N SER A 287 -13.36 -3.69 7.15
CA SER A 287 -13.87 -2.33 7.13
C SER A 287 -13.60 -1.69 5.76
N PRO A 288 -14.48 -0.79 5.25
CA PRO A 288 -14.23 -0.06 4.00
C PRO A 288 -12.88 0.67 3.97
N GLU A 289 -12.37 1.09 5.13
CA GLU A 289 -11.08 1.74 5.34
C GLU A 289 -9.89 0.88 4.87
N VAL A 290 -10.05 -0.44 4.84
CA VAL A 290 -9.06 -1.36 4.28
C VAL A 290 -8.89 -1.12 2.79
N LEU A 291 -9.98 -0.95 2.05
CA LEU A 291 -9.93 -0.67 0.61
C LEU A 291 -9.31 0.70 0.32
N ILE A 292 -9.57 1.70 1.18
CA ILE A 292 -8.92 3.01 1.12
C ILE A 292 -7.41 2.86 1.35
N THR A 293 -7.03 2.09 2.37
CA THR A 293 -5.62 1.80 2.66
C THR A 293 -4.94 1.13 1.47
N MET A 294 -5.58 0.10 0.87
CA MET A 294 -5.07 -0.57 -0.32
C MET A 294 -4.93 0.38 -1.51
N GLN A 295 -5.87 1.30 -1.71
CA GLN A 295 -5.79 2.30 -2.76
C GLN A 295 -4.63 3.29 -2.56
N ILE A 296 -4.35 3.69 -1.33
CA ILE A 296 -3.22 4.58 -1.00
C ILE A 296 -1.90 3.84 -1.23
N ILE A 297 -1.76 2.62 -0.72
CA ILE A 297 -0.49 1.86 -0.81
C ILE A 297 -0.21 1.32 -2.21
N GLY A 298 -1.25 1.12 -3.03
CA GLY A 298 -1.19 0.68 -4.43
C GLY A 298 -1.01 1.81 -5.44
N ASP A 299 -0.87 3.07 -4.99
CA ASP A 299 -0.73 4.19 -5.91
C ASP A 299 0.62 4.19 -6.65
N LEU A 300 0.55 3.92 -7.95
CA LEU A 300 1.69 3.95 -8.88
C LEU A 300 1.72 5.23 -9.74
N SER A 301 0.93 6.26 -9.40
CA SER A 301 0.90 7.53 -10.16
C SER A 301 2.29 8.17 -10.35
N PHE A 302 3.20 7.98 -9.39
CA PHE A 302 4.59 8.45 -9.46
C PHE A 302 5.37 7.88 -10.64
N ALA A 303 4.98 6.70 -11.12
CA ALA A 303 5.68 5.94 -12.16
C ALA A 303 5.16 6.24 -13.57
N TRP A 304 4.27 7.21 -13.74
CA TRP A 304 3.63 7.52 -15.02
C TRP A 304 4.60 7.59 -16.21
N GLN A 305 5.75 8.25 -16.06
CA GLN A 305 6.80 8.29 -17.09
C GLN A 305 7.78 7.11 -17.01
N LEU A 306 8.00 6.58 -15.82
CA LEU A 306 8.97 5.52 -15.57
C LEU A 306 8.53 4.19 -16.15
N ILE A 307 7.23 3.96 -16.25
CA ILE A 307 6.70 2.67 -16.70
C ILE A 307 7.09 2.37 -18.16
N ASP A 308 7.32 3.40 -18.96
CA ASP A 308 7.71 3.26 -20.36
C ASP A 308 9.04 2.51 -20.52
N SER A 309 9.96 2.61 -19.56
CA SER A 309 11.23 1.88 -19.60
C SER A 309 11.06 0.36 -19.53
N PHE A 310 9.91 -0.11 -19.03
CA PHE A 310 9.58 -1.53 -18.96
C PHE A 310 8.82 -2.03 -20.19
N THR A 311 8.46 -1.16 -21.14
CA THR A 311 7.66 -1.54 -22.32
C THR A 311 8.30 -2.66 -23.12
N SER A 312 9.60 -2.58 -23.39
CA SER A 312 10.32 -3.60 -24.15
C SER A 312 10.33 -4.95 -23.44
N ILE A 313 10.52 -4.92 -22.11
CA ILE A 313 10.49 -6.13 -21.26
C ILE A 313 9.08 -6.73 -21.28
N MET A 314 8.05 -5.91 -21.13
CA MET A 314 6.65 -6.35 -21.19
C MET A 314 6.32 -7.02 -22.53
N GLN A 315 6.74 -6.42 -23.65
CA GLN A 315 6.50 -6.97 -24.99
C GLN A 315 7.21 -8.31 -25.18
N GLU A 316 8.46 -8.43 -24.73
CA GLU A 316 9.22 -9.68 -24.77
C GLU A 316 8.54 -10.76 -23.91
N SER A 317 8.17 -10.42 -22.67
CA SER A 317 7.46 -11.31 -21.74
C SER A 317 6.14 -11.83 -22.31
N ILE A 318 5.33 -10.99 -22.97
CA ILE A 318 4.07 -11.40 -23.60
C ILE A 318 4.31 -12.35 -24.78
N ARG A 319 5.37 -12.12 -25.58
CA ARG A 319 5.72 -13.02 -26.69
C ARG A 319 6.09 -14.41 -26.19
N VAL A 320 6.82 -14.50 -25.08
CA VAL A 320 7.28 -15.77 -24.49
C VAL A 320 6.14 -16.48 -23.75
N ASN A 321 5.25 -15.75 -23.08
CA ASN A 321 4.11 -16.32 -22.37
C ASN A 321 2.82 -15.51 -22.61
N PRO A 322 1.99 -15.88 -23.60
CA PRO A 322 0.76 -15.17 -23.94
C PRO A 322 -0.27 -15.10 -22.80
N SER A 323 -0.21 -16.00 -21.81
CA SER A 323 -1.12 -15.98 -20.64
C SER A 323 -0.91 -14.75 -19.74
N MET A 324 0.25 -14.09 -19.82
CA MET A 324 0.52 -12.83 -19.10
C MET A 324 -0.26 -11.63 -19.64
N LYS A 325 -0.90 -11.76 -20.80
CA LYS A 325 -1.69 -10.67 -21.41
C LYS A 325 -2.84 -10.19 -20.51
N GLY A 326 -3.51 -11.10 -19.79
CA GLY A 326 -4.59 -10.74 -18.86
C GLY A 326 -4.13 -9.93 -17.64
N VAL A 327 -2.94 -10.25 -17.11
CA VAL A 327 -2.33 -9.51 -15.98
C VAL A 327 -1.86 -8.13 -16.44
N ALA A 328 -1.29 -8.04 -17.65
CA ALA A 328 -0.89 -6.78 -18.26
C ALA A 328 -2.10 -5.89 -18.60
N ASP A 329 -3.19 -6.45 -19.11
CA ASP A 329 -4.43 -5.71 -19.43
C ASP A 329 -5.17 -5.22 -18.18
N TYR A 330 -5.16 -5.99 -17.08
CA TYR A 330 -5.69 -5.53 -15.78
C TYR A 330 -4.87 -4.38 -15.22
N SER A 331 -3.54 -4.55 -15.19
CA SER A 331 -2.60 -3.50 -14.81
C SER A 331 -2.91 -2.26 -15.64
N ARG A 332 -3.04 -2.42 -16.97
CA ARG A 332 -3.33 -1.33 -17.92
C ARG A 332 -4.62 -0.56 -17.61
N LYS A 333 -5.70 -1.25 -17.26
CA LYS A 333 -7.04 -0.66 -17.01
C LYS A 333 -7.22 -0.04 -15.63
N HIS A 334 -6.52 -0.51 -14.61
CA HIS A 334 -6.75 -0.10 -13.23
C HIS A 334 -5.58 0.65 -12.58
N VAL A 335 -4.42 0.62 -13.22
CA VAL A 335 -3.24 1.39 -12.84
C VAL A 335 -2.94 2.37 -13.97
N TYR A 336 -3.92 3.17 -14.41
CA TYR A 336 -3.75 4.31 -15.32
C TYR A 336 -2.54 4.20 -16.28
N PHE A 337 -2.52 3.17 -17.14
CA PHE A 337 -1.46 3.05 -18.15
C PHE A 337 -1.99 3.69 -19.45
N PRO A 338 -1.24 4.61 -20.07
CA PRO A 338 -1.69 5.19 -21.32
C PRO A 338 -1.72 4.15 -22.44
N SER A 339 -2.81 4.14 -23.22
CA SER A 339 -2.79 3.56 -24.57
C SER A 339 -1.91 4.43 -25.46
N LYS A 340 -1.04 3.83 -26.27
CA LYS A 340 -0.36 4.49 -27.40
C LYS A 340 -1.32 4.78 -28.56
N ASP A 341 -2.51 5.29 -28.27
CA ASP A 341 -3.45 5.86 -29.24
C ASP A 341 -3.53 7.38 -29.06
N HIS A 342 -2.38 8.02 -28.95
CA HIS A 342 -2.24 9.39 -29.41
C HIS A 342 -1.43 9.34 -30.69
N LYS A 343 -2.16 9.20 -31.80
CA LYS A 343 -1.68 9.61 -33.10
C LYS A 343 -1.13 11.03 -32.95
N ALA A 344 0.17 11.16 -33.18
CA ALA A 344 0.77 12.43 -33.52
C ALA A 344 0.05 12.95 -34.78
N SER A 345 -0.83 13.93 -34.61
CA SER A 345 -1.43 14.68 -35.72
C SER A 345 -2.08 15.96 -35.18
N ASP A 346 -1.33 17.05 -35.12
CA ASP A 346 -1.57 18.27 -35.95
C ASP A 346 -0.47 19.32 -35.63
N PRO A 347 0.43 19.67 -36.57
CA PRO A 347 1.36 20.78 -36.42
C PRO A 347 0.67 22.12 -36.74
N ARG A 348 -0.46 22.40 -36.07
CA ARG A 348 -1.18 23.66 -36.19
C ARG A 348 -1.60 24.20 -34.84
N TYR A 349 -0.66 24.27 -33.91
CA TYR A 349 -0.68 25.29 -32.86
C TYR A 349 0.79 25.66 -32.59
N HIS A 350 1.22 26.72 -33.28
CA HIS A 350 2.40 27.51 -32.93
C HIS A 350 2.11 28.35 -31.69
#